data_AF-A0A6C2UC58-F1
#
_entry.id   AF-A0A6C2UC58-F1
#
_cell.length_a   1.000
_cell.length_b   1.000
_cell.length_c   1.000
_cell.angle_alpha   90.00
_cell.angle_beta   90.00
_cell.angle_gamma   90.00
#
_symmetry.space_group_name_H-M   'P 1'
#
loop_
_entity.id
_entity.type
_entity.pdbx_description
1 polymer ?
#
loop_
_entity_poly.entity_id
_entity_poly.type
_entity_poly.pdbx_seq_one_letter_code
_entity_poly.pdbx_strand_id
1 'polypeptide(L)'
;MKTKKNKKSGFTLVELMVVAIIVAILAAVAIPLMSGNKDRAMATEAQTGCSTIATAMRMHYVEHGNFTAITDPADLGGIKAEADLNGTYFLGNGYTITPGADGNNYTITADGSGDAAGMRVTMAVVDGKTTWTYGETPAP
;
A
#
# COMPACT_ATOMS: atom_id res chain seq x y z
N MET A 1 -51.12 -53.83 -2.10
CA MET A 1 -49.85 -53.21 -1.66
C MET A 1 -49.92 -51.71 -1.98
N LYS A 2 -50.20 -50.85 -0.99
CA LYS A 2 -50.31 -49.39 -1.20
C LYS A 2 -48.94 -48.74 -1.03
N THR A 3 -48.33 -48.32 -2.13
CA THR A 3 -47.03 -47.62 -2.16
C THR A 3 -47.19 -46.17 -1.67
N LYS A 4 -46.55 -45.81 -0.56
CA LYS A 4 -46.51 -44.44 -0.05
C LYS A 4 -45.69 -43.56 -1.01
N LYS A 5 -46.34 -42.57 -1.62
CA LYS A 5 -45.68 -41.55 -2.46
C LYS A 5 -44.95 -40.58 -1.53
N ASN A 6 -43.61 -40.62 -1.51
CA ASN A 6 -42.80 -39.64 -0.80
C ASN A 6 -43.05 -38.25 -1.42
N LYS A 7 -43.71 -37.35 -0.69
CA LYS A 7 -43.84 -35.95 -1.08
C LYS A 7 -42.44 -35.33 -1.03
N LYS A 8 -41.86 -35.05 -2.20
CA LYS A 8 -40.67 -34.20 -2.29
C LYS A 8 -41.09 -32.79 -1.86
N SER A 9 -40.61 -32.32 -0.72
CA SER A 9 -40.71 -30.92 -0.32
C SER A 9 -39.67 -30.13 -1.14
N GLY A 10 -40.14 -29.34 -2.10
CA GLY A 10 -39.30 -28.36 -2.79
C GLY A 10 -39.28 -27.04 -2.01
N PHE A 11 -38.18 -26.31 -2.12
CA PHE A 11 -38.07 -24.94 -1.63
C PHE A 11 -39.15 -24.06 -2.27
N THR A 12 -39.72 -23.15 -1.49
CA THR A 12 -40.66 -22.17 -2.00
C THR A 12 -39.93 -21.02 -2.68
N LEU A 13 -40.54 -20.43 -3.73
CA LEU A 13 -40.02 -19.19 -4.33
C LEU A 13 -39.89 -18.07 -3.30
N VAL A 14 -40.80 -18.02 -2.32
CA VAL A 14 -40.81 -17.01 -1.25
C VAL A 14 -39.58 -17.14 -0.35
N GLU A 15 -39.14 -18.36 0.00
CA GLU A 15 -37.91 -18.56 0.79
C GLU A 15 -36.69 -18.01 0.07
N LEU A 16 -36.55 -18.27 -1.23
CA LEU A 16 -35.43 -17.74 -2.00
C LEU A 16 -35.48 -16.22 -2.13
N MET A 17 -36.66 -15.61 -2.22
CA MET A 17 -36.80 -14.16 -2.28
C MET A 17 -36.36 -13.48 -0.97
N VAL A 18 -36.79 -14.01 0.18
CA VAL A 18 -36.38 -13.45 1.48
C VAL A 18 -34.88 -13.58 1.69
N VAL A 19 -34.29 -14.73 1.32
CA VAL A 19 -32.84 -14.94 1.41
C VAL A 19 -32.08 -13.96 0.52
N ALA A 20 -32.53 -13.75 -0.73
CA ALA A 20 -31.89 -12.80 -1.64
C ALA A 20 -31.95 -11.36 -1.12
N ILE A 21 -33.06 -10.96 -0.49
CA ILE A 21 -33.21 -9.63 0.13
C ILE A 21 -32.24 -9.45 1.30
N ILE A 22 -32.11 -10.45 2.18
CA ILE A 22 -31.19 -10.38 3.31
C ILE A 22 -29.73 -10.30 2.81
N VAL A 23 -29.35 -11.12 1.83
CA VAL A 23 -28.00 -11.08 1.23
C VAL A 23 -27.72 -9.73 0.57
N ALA A 24 -28.69 -9.12 -0.11
CA ALA A 24 -28.54 -7.81 -0.72
C ALA A 24 -28.29 -6.71 0.33
N ILE A 25 -28.99 -6.74 1.47
CA ILE A 25 -28.78 -5.79 2.57
C ILE A 25 -27.39 -5.98 3.19
N LEU A 26 -26.98 -7.23 3.44
CA LEU A 26 -25.66 -7.53 4.01
C LEU A 26 -24.52 -7.07 3.08
N ALA A 27 -24.65 -7.32 1.77
CA ALA A 27 -23.67 -6.89 0.78
C ALA A 27 -23.54 -5.35 0.71
N ALA A 28 -24.67 -4.63 0.77
CA ALA A 28 -24.69 -3.18 0.70
C ALA A 28 -23.92 -2.51 1.87
N VAL A 29 -23.95 -3.10 3.07
CA VAL A 29 -23.24 -2.57 4.25
C VAL A 29 -21.79 -3.06 4.33
N ALA A 30 -21.51 -4.29 3.88
CA ALA A 30 -20.18 -4.89 4.01
C ALA A 30 -19.13 -4.26 3.07
N ILE A 31 -19.52 -3.88 1.85
CA ILE A 31 -18.61 -3.32 0.84
C ILE A 31 -17.95 -1.98 1.29
N PRO A 32 -18.70 -0.95 1.74
CA PRO A 32 -18.09 0.33 2.11
C PRO A 32 -17.18 0.25 3.34
N LEU A 33 -17.36 -0.75 4.21
CA LEU A 33 -16.53 -0.90 5.41
C LEU A 33 -15.09 -1.35 5.10
N MET A 34 -14.88 -1.97 3.93
CA MET A 34 -13.60 -2.60 3.60
C MET A 34 -12.62 -1.68 2.86
N SER A 35 -13.07 -0.56 2.28
CA SER A 35 -12.20 0.37 1.54
C SER A 35 -11.25 1.14 2.47
N GLY A 36 -11.74 1.75 3.55
CA GLY A 36 -10.92 2.56 4.44
C GLY A 36 -9.80 1.78 5.16
N ASN A 37 -9.97 0.47 5.36
CA ASN A 37 -8.92 -0.38 5.94
C ASN A 37 -7.81 -0.68 4.92
N LYS A 38 -8.13 -0.76 3.63
CA LYS A 38 -7.13 -0.97 2.56
C LYS A 38 -6.26 0.26 2.39
N ASP A 39 -6.85 1.45 2.31
CA ASP A 39 -6.09 2.70 2.14
C ASP A 39 -5.10 2.93 3.28
N ARG A 40 -5.53 2.63 4.53
CA ARG A 40 -4.64 2.70 5.70
C ARG A 40 -3.53 1.66 5.65
N ALA A 41 -3.82 0.44 5.19
CA ALA A 41 -2.80 -0.60 5.02
C ALA A 41 -1.77 -0.20 3.96
N MET A 42 -2.22 0.31 2.82
CA MET A 42 -1.36 0.84 1.75
C MET A 42 -0.45 1.96 2.27
N ALA A 43 -1.02 2.98 2.93
CA ALA A 43 -0.25 4.08 3.52
C ALA A 43 0.79 3.59 4.55
N THR A 44 0.44 2.61 5.37
CA THR A 44 1.35 2.04 6.38
C THR A 44 2.50 1.27 5.75
N GLU A 45 2.24 0.51 4.68
CA GLU A 45 3.26 -0.21 3.93
C GLU A 45 4.28 0.76 3.30
N ALA A 46 3.79 1.79 2.60
CA ALA A 46 4.64 2.82 2.02
C ALA A 46 5.49 3.55 3.08
N GLN A 47 4.89 3.91 4.22
CA GLN A 47 5.63 4.52 5.33
C GLN A 47 6.74 3.62 5.86
N THR A 48 6.49 2.31 5.94
CA THR A 48 7.45 1.32 6.40
C THR A 48 8.63 1.24 5.44
N GLY A 49 8.37 1.11 4.13
CA GLY A 49 9.42 1.11 3.10
C GLY A 49 10.25 2.40 3.10
N CYS A 50 9.59 3.56 3.15
CA CYS A 50 10.28 4.85 3.27
C CYS A 50 11.14 4.95 4.54
N SER A 51 10.68 4.40 5.67
CA SER A 51 11.43 4.40 6.94
C SER A 51 12.66 3.49 6.89
N THR A 52 12.56 2.36 6.20
CA THR A 52 13.71 1.46 5.93
C THR A 52 14.78 2.21 5.12
N ILE A 53 14.38 2.86 4.03
CA ILE A 53 15.28 3.68 3.20
C ILE A 53 15.89 4.82 4.03
N ALA A 54 15.09 5.54 4.82
CA ALA A 54 15.56 6.63 5.67
C ALA A 54 16.62 6.18 6.68
N THR A 55 16.52 4.94 7.18
CA THR A 55 17.51 4.36 8.09
C THR A 55 18.83 4.11 7.37
N ALA A 56 18.78 3.55 6.15
CA ALA A 56 19.98 3.42 5.32
C ALA A 56 20.58 4.76 4.91
N MET A 57 19.75 5.76 4.59
CA MET A 57 20.21 7.14 4.37
C MET A 57 21.02 7.64 5.57
N ARG A 58 20.51 7.49 6.80
CA ARG A 58 21.25 7.91 8.01
C ARG A 58 22.59 7.19 8.15
N MET A 59 22.67 5.90 7.86
CA MET A 59 23.94 5.15 7.88
C MET A 59 24.91 5.69 6.82
N HIS A 60 24.44 5.88 5.59
CA HIS A 60 25.24 6.44 4.51
C HIS A 60 25.80 7.84 4.85
N TYR A 61 25.00 8.69 5.51
CA TYR A 61 25.45 10.01 5.94
C TYR A 61 26.58 9.95 6.98
N VAL A 62 26.53 8.98 7.90
CA VAL A 62 27.60 8.79 8.89
C VAL A 62 28.92 8.40 8.21
N GLU A 63 28.84 7.64 7.12
CA GLU A 63 30.02 7.17 6.37
C GLU A 63 30.58 8.22 5.39
N HIS A 64 29.71 8.93 4.67
CA HIS A 64 30.11 9.78 3.53
C HIS A 64 29.87 11.27 3.76
N GLY A 65 29.04 11.65 4.74
CA GLY A 65 28.78 13.04 5.11
C GLY A 65 27.89 13.84 4.14
N ASN A 66 27.27 13.22 3.13
CA ASN A 66 26.31 13.88 2.24
C ASN A 66 25.32 12.88 1.60
N PHE A 67 24.26 13.42 0.99
CA PHE A 67 23.23 12.69 0.23
C PHE A 67 23.24 12.97 -1.28
N THR A 68 24.12 13.82 -1.79
CA THR A 68 23.96 14.47 -3.10
C THR A 68 23.99 13.53 -4.31
N ALA A 69 24.51 12.31 -4.16
CA ALA A 69 24.61 11.32 -5.23
C ALA A 69 23.57 10.19 -5.16
N ILE A 70 22.67 10.22 -4.17
CA ILE A 70 21.73 9.12 -3.92
C ILE A 70 20.40 9.40 -4.59
N THR A 71 20.05 8.60 -5.59
CA THR A 71 18.78 8.72 -6.33
C THR A 71 17.93 7.46 -6.29
N ASP A 72 18.58 6.31 -6.09
CA ASP A 72 17.94 5.01 -5.97
C ASP A 72 18.28 4.39 -4.61
N PRO A 73 17.35 3.69 -3.94
CA PRO A 73 17.65 2.91 -2.74
C PRO A 73 18.82 1.92 -2.90
N ALA A 74 19.07 1.41 -4.10
CA ALA A 74 20.20 0.53 -4.40
C ALA A 74 21.57 1.23 -4.27
N ASP A 75 21.62 2.56 -4.38
CA ASP A 75 22.86 3.35 -4.23
C ASP A 75 23.37 3.33 -2.77
N LEU A 76 22.51 3.01 -1.79
CA LEU A 76 22.82 3.11 -0.37
C LEU A 76 23.68 1.98 0.21
N GLY A 77 23.97 0.93 -0.57
CA GLY A 77 24.86 -0.16 -0.15
C GLY A 77 24.40 -0.85 1.15
N GLY A 78 23.40 -1.72 1.07
CA GLY A 78 22.89 -2.45 2.25
C GLY A 78 21.39 -2.72 2.22
N ILE A 79 20.68 -2.08 1.31
CA ILE A 79 19.30 -2.41 0.93
C ILE A 79 19.32 -2.98 -0.48
N LYS A 80 18.64 -4.11 -0.68
CA LYS A 80 18.31 -4.66 -1.99
C LYS A 80 16.85 -4.35 -2.25
N ALA A 81 16.55 -3.39 -3.13
CA ALA A 81 15.19 -2.93 -3.38
C ALA A 81 14.19 -4.07 -3.63
N GLU A 82 14.57 -5.05 -4.46
CA GLU A 82 13.70 -6.18 -4.80
C GLU A 82 13.54 -7.25 -3.70
N ALA A 83 14.40 -7.25 -2.67
CA ALA A 83 14.32 -8.19 -1.56
C ALA A 83 13.77 -7.56 -0.27
N ASP A 84 14.14 -6.31 0.00
CA ASP A 84 13.88 -5.64 1.27
C ASP A 84 12.71 -4.65 1.21
N LEU A 85 12.33 -4.20 0.00
CA LEU A 85 11.28 -3.18 -0.20
C LEU A 85 10.07 -3.68 -1.00
N ASN A 86 10.10 -4.91 -1.50
CA ASN A 86 8.96 -5.53 -2.18
C ASN A 86 7.86 -5.87 -1.17
N GLY A 87 6.76 -5.13 -1.24
CA GLY A 87 5.53 -5.34 -0.49
C GLY A 87 4.35 -5.76 -1.39
N THR A 88 3.14 -5.71 -0.82
CA THR A 88 1.91 -6.08 -1.54
C THR A 88 1.43 -4.96 -2.46
N TYR A 89 1.62 -3.71 -2.03
CA TYR A 89 1.11 -2.50 -2.67
C TYR A 89 2.24 -1.61 -3.20
N PHE A 90 3.46 -1.74 -2.68
CA PHE A 90 4.63 -0.98 -3.12
C PHE A 90 5.76 -1.94 -3.46
N LEU A 91 6.34 -1.79 -4.65
CA LEU A 91 7.45 -2.61 -5.11
C LEU A 91 8.77 -1.86 -4.95
N GLY A 92 9.88 -2.59 -4.90
CA GLY A 92 11.22 -2.02 -4.71
C GLY A 92 11.58 -0.95 -5.75
N ASN A 93 11.18 -1.15 -7.00
CA ASN A 93 11.37 -0.18 -8.09
C ASN A 93 10.40 1.02 -8.05
N GLY A 94 9.40 1.00 -7.17
CA GLY A 94 8.49 2.12 -6.93
C GLY A 94 9.06 3.16 -5.97
N TYR A 95 10.21 2.91 -5.36
CA TYR A 95 10.86 3.86 -4.45
C TYR A 95 11.93 4.67 -5.17
N THR A 96 11.85 5.99 -5.06
CA THR A 96 12.84 6.92 -5.60
C THR A 96 13.31 7.90 -4.52
N ILE A 97 14.55 8.37 -4.64
CA ILE A 97 15.16 9.33 -3.72
C ILE A 97 15.50 10.59 -4.50
N THR A 98 15.13 11.74 -3.98
CA THR A 98 15.50 13.05 -4.52
C THR A 98 16.32 13.78 -3.47
N PRO A 99 17.64 13.92 -3.66
CA PRO A 99 18.48 14.62 -2.72
C PRO A 99 18.24 16.14 -2.82
N GLY A 100 18.29 16.82 -1.68
CA GLY A 100 18.26 18.27 -1.61
C GLY A 100 19.62 18.86 -1.99
N ALA A 101 19.61 20.09 -2.51
CA ALA A 101 20.82 20.79 -2.96
C ALA A 101 21.86 20.98 -1.83
N ASP A 102 21.41 21.02 -0.58
CA ASP A 102 22.25 21.26 0.61
C ASP A 102 23.00 20.00 1.08
N GLY A 103 22.76 18.84 0.46
CA GLY A 103 23.40 17.57 0.81
C GLY A 103 22.94 16.94 2.13
N ASN A 104 22.09 17.63 2.89
CA ASN A 104 21.54 17.19 4.19
C ASN A 104 20.04 16.87 4.13
N ASN A 105 19.36 17.42 3.14
CA ASN A 105 17.92 17.25 2.93
C ASN A 105 17.69 16.17 1.88
N TYR A 106 16.60 15.42 1.99
CA TYR A 106 16.22 14.44 0.97
C TYR A 106 14.73 14.15 1.01
N THR A 107 14.21 13.69 -0.12
CA THR A 107 12.83 13.26 -0.27
C THR A 107 12.82 11.82 -0.76
N ILE A 108 12.07 10.95 -0.09
CA ILE A 108 11.81 9.58 -0.54
C ILE A 108 10.37 9.55 -1.06
N THR A 109 10.19 9.02 -2.26
CA THR A 109 8.88 8.86 -2.89
C THR A 109 8.62 7.38 -3.10
N ALA A 110 7.44 6.91 -2.72
CA ALA A 110 6.95 5.56 -2.96
C ALA A 110 5.71 5.64 -3.86
N ASP A 111 5.81 5.04 -5.04
CA ASP A 111 4.71 4.90 -6.00
C ASP A 111 4.09 3.51 -5.89
N GLY A 112 2.76 3.50 -5.73
CA GLY A 112 1.99 2.29 -5.55
C GLY A 112 1.87 1.48 -6.84
N SER A 113 1.70 0.16 -6.66
CA SER A 113 1.52 -0.84 -7.69
C SER A 113 0.24 -1.65 -7.42
N GLY A 114 -0.27 -2.34 -8.43
CA GLY A 114 -1.49 -3.15 -8.32
C GLY A 114 -2.68 -2.35 -7.82
N ASP A 115 -3.27 -2.78 -6.69
CA ASP A 115 -4.43 -2.11 -6.07
C ASP A 115 -4.11 -0.70 -5.54
N ALA A 116 -2.84 -0.37 -5.34
CA ALA A 116 -2.39 0.97 -4.96
C ALA A 116 -1.88 1.79 -6.15
N ALA A 117 -2.05 1.31 -7.39
CA ALA A 117 -1.61 2.04 -8.57
C ALA A 117 -2.22 3.46 -8.61
N GLY A 118 -1.36 4.45 -8.80
CA GLY A 118 -1.73 5.87 -8.76
C GLY A 118 -1.65 6.50 -7.38
N MET A 119 -1.42 5.75 -6.31
CA MET A 119 -1.11 6.30 -4.98
C MET A 119 0.37 6.66 -4.90
N ARG A 120 0.65 7.89 -4.44
CA ARG A 120 2.00 8.33 -4.11
C ARG A 120 2.10 8.73 -2.64
N VAL A 121 3.11 8.18 -1.96
CA VAL A 121 3.47 8.58 -0.61
C VAL A 121 4.87 9.19 -0.64
N THR A 122 5.00 10.39 -0.11
CA THR A 122 6.26 11.13 -0.10
C THR A 122 6.66 11.46 1.33
N MET A 123 7.91 11.14 1.67
CA MET A 123 8.55 11.48 2.92
C MET A 123 9.69 12.46 2.66
N ALA A 124 9.49 13.72 3.05
CA ALA A 124 10.52 14.75 3.00
C ALA A 124 11.23 14.85 4.35
N VAL A 125 12.56 14.81 4.35
CA VAL A 125 13.40 15.07 5.53
C VAL A 125 14.15 16.37 5.28
N VAL A 126 13.77 17.40 6.03
CA VAL A 126 14.36 18.74 5.96
C VAL A 126 14.82 19.13 7.36
N ASP A 127 16.11 19.43 7.52
CA ASP A 127 16.71 19.78 8.82
C ASP A 127 16.40 18.78 9.94
N GLY A 128 16.39 17.48 9.60
CA GLY A 128 16.07 16.40 10.55
C GLY A 128 14.58 16.24 10.87
N LYS A 129 13.70 17.08 10.31
CA LYS A 129 12.25 16.97 10.45
C LYS A 129 11.65 16.19 9.30
N THR A 130 10.88 15.15 9.62
CA THR A 130 10.12 14.36 8.64
C THR A 130 8.73 14.96 8.39
N THR A 131 8.36 15.12 7.13
CA THR A 131 7.02 15.52 6.68
C THR A 131 6.49 14.50 5.70
N TRP A 132 5.25 14.04 5.92
CA TRP A 132 4.56 13.08 5.05
C TRP A 132 3.54 13.79 4.17
N THR A 133 3.54 13.46 2.88
CA THR A 133 2.56 13.92 1.90
C THR A 133 1.96 12.71 1.20
N TYR A 134 0.64 12.72 1.02
CA TYR A 134 -0.11 11.68 0.30
C TYR A 134 -0.74 12.34 -0.91
N GLY A 135 -0.55 11.77 -2.09
CA GLY A 135 -1.05 12.32 -3.35
C GLY A 135 -1.15 11.25 -4.42
N GLU A 136 -1.23 11.70 -5.67
CA GLU A 136 -1.27 10.81 -6.83
C GLU A 136 0.08 10.73 -7.54
N THR A 137 0.38 9.58 -8.12
CA THR A 137 1.52 9.41 -9.03
C THR A 137 1.27 10.27 -10.28
N PRO A 138 2.19 11.18 -10.66
CA PRO A 138 2.07 11.98 -11.87
C PRO A 138 1.90 11.09 -13.09
N ALA A 139 1.05 11.51 -14.02
CA ALA A 139 0.97 10.89 -15.33
C ALA A 139 2.35 10.95 -16.02
N PRO A 140 2.74 9.91 -16.77
CA PRO A 140 4.02 9.84 -17.47
C PRO A 140 4.18 10.93 -18.54
#